data_AF-A0A367KJY8-F1
#
_entry.id   AF-A0A367KJY8-F1
#
_cell.length_a   1.000
_cell.length_b   1.000
_cell.length_c   1.000
_cell.angle_alpha   90.00
_cell.angle_beta   90.00
_cell.angle_gamma   90.00
#
_symmetry.space_group_name_H-M   'P 1'
#
loop_
_entity.id
_entity.type
_entity.pdbx_description
1 polymer ?
#
loop_
_entity_poly.entity_id
_entity_poly.type
_entity_poly.pdbx_seq_one_letter_code
_entity_poly.pdbx_strand_id
1 'polypeptide(L)'
;MSFLKVEAAMEDAFVEWINTFECKSQTVENVVELADGIVFSEVLTDIDPKWFKKISANESSGAWVVRFNNQKKIYKAITRYFEEIVGQDPELLPNVNLTAIAKDADLHELLSMCQLVIAIAVQSDNNKLYIEKIQSLTQKSQHALMVSIEEVMNYFNAEPEILSDSRLSYEDILHEKEGLKNRLHDMDEAIIQSNNTEKADNVMRTEIDRLKQDLERSENKRHEVELLMETHLHSINELKKRVDELTIEAEEGASLHDQLEEYKLVTERMHKLEGTLEKYKGKIEETSDLKRQIKALEEQNSNLLERSHQVEDEYRKVLSFKTLMDSYKEQVQQLEFGNREIFKENAKLEKELMSITETCTYLESDRAKNMEQVQLLEEHIKELELGGGSLLDKATSSQRTSVEEVDLNEEGNTMEENVKKANLTEL
;
A
#
# COMPACT_ATOMS: atom_id res chain seq x y z
N MET A 1 -38.23 34.40 8.35
CA MET A 1 -37.62 33.31 9.13
C MET A 1 -36.63 32.63 8.19
N SER A 2 -35.36 32.44 8.58
CA SER A 2 -34.35 31.83 7.70
C SER A 2 -34.74 30.39 7.34
N PHE A 3 -34.54 29.98 6.08
CA PHE A 3 -34.79 28.62 5.56
C PHE A 3 -34.31 27.52 6.53
N LEU A 4 -33.10 27.68 7.06
CA LEU A 4 -32.48 26.80 8.08
C LEU A 4 -33.27 26.63 9.39
N LYS A 5 -34.13 27.59 9.77
CA LYS A 5 -34.96 27.48 10.99
C LYS A 5 -36.22 26.66 10.76
N VAL A 6 -36.68 26.56 9.51
CA VAL A 6 -37.86 25.77 9.14
C VAL A 6 -37.46 24.30 9.06
N GLU A 7 -36.34 23.99 8.39
CA GLU A 7 -35.81 22.62 8.30
C GLU A 7 -35.48 22.04 9.66
N ALA A 8 -34.85 22.81 10.56
CA ALA A 8 -34.56 22.34 11.93
C ALA A 8 -35.85 22.03 12.73
N ALA A 9 -36.92 22.80 12.54
CA ALA A 9 -38.19 22.55 13.22
C ALA A 9 -38.91 21.31 12.66
N MET A 10 -38.76 21.04 11.36
CA MET A 10 -39.28 19.83 10.71
C MET A 10 -38.46 18.60 11.13
N GLU A 11 -37.14 18.71 11.21
CA GLU A 11 -36.26 17.66 11.69
C GLU A 11 -36.65 17.20 13.10
N ASP A 12 -36.74 18.14 14.05
CA ASP A 12 -37.20 17.87 15.41
C ASP A 12 -38.54 17.10 15.42
N ALA A 13 -39.49 17.53 14.58
CA ALA A 13 -40.83 16.98 14.52
C ALA A 13 -40.88 15.57 13.94
N PHE A 14 -40.11 15.30 12.88
CA PHE A 14 -40.01 13.96 12.28
C PHE A 14 -39.27 12.99 13.19
N VAL A 15 -38.22 13.44 13.89
CA VAL A 15 -37.53 12.62 14.90
C VAL A 15 -38.47 12.25 16.04
N GLU A 16 -39.23 13.22 16.56
CA GLU A 16 -40.23 12.98 17.62
C GLU A 16 -41.29 11.98 17.15
N TRP A 17 -41.82 12.15 15.93
CA TRP A 17 -42.84 11.27 15.35
C TRP A 17 -42.33 9.85 15.09
N ILE A 18 -41.18 9.69 14.42
CA ILE A 18 -40.60 8.37 14.15
C ILE A 18 -40.29 7.64 15.46
N ASN A 19 -39.88 8.37 16.50
CA ASN A 19 -39.64 7.78 17.81
C ASN A 19 -40.92 7.29 18.53
N THR A 20 -42.12 7.60 18.06
CA THR A 20 -43.37 6.99 18.56
C THR A 20 -43.63 5.57 18.05
N PHE A 21 -42.89 5.10 17.05
CA PHE A 21 -43.04 3.75 16.52
C PHE A 21 -42.29 2.73 17.38
N GLU A 22 -42.98 1.72 17.91
CA GLU A 22 -42.38 0.65 18.71
C GLU A 22 -41.65 -0.41 17.86
N CYS A 23 -41.89 -0.43 16.55
CA CYS A 23 -41.36 -1.41 15.60
C CYS A 23 -39.91 -1.14 15.15
N LYS A 24 -39.33 0.00 15.54
CA LYS A 24 -38.01 0.45 15.07
C LYS A 24 -36.87 -0.29 15.78
N SER A 25 -35.82 -0.64 15.04
CA SER A 25 -34.65 -1.33 15.56
C SER A 25 -33.71 -0.42 16.38
N GLN A 26 -33.77 0.90 16.17
CA GLN A 26 -32.92 1.89 16.83
C GLN A 26 -33.70 3.18 17.12
N THR A 27 -33.38 3.85 18.22
CA THR A 27 -33.87 5.22 18.50
C THR A 27 -33.14 6.22 17.61
N VAL A 28 -33.90 7.08 16.94
CA VAL A 28 -33.37 8.05 15.99
C VAL A 28 -33.10 9.36 16.71
N GLU A 29 -31.88 9.88 16.66
CA GLU A 29 -31.56 11.18 17.28
C GLU A 29 -31.59 12.33 16.26
N ASN A 30 -31.32 12.03 15.00
CA ASN A 30 -31.28 12.98 13.88
C ASN A 30 -31.81 12.32 12.60
N VAL A 31 -32.28 13.12 11.64
CA VAL A 31 -32.86 12.59 10.39
C VAL A 31 -31.80 11.91 9.51
N VAL A 32 -30.53 12.30 9.65
CA VAL A 32 -29.38 11.73 8.91
C VAL A 32 -29.20 10.22 9.17
N GLU A 33 -29.56 9.73 10.36
CA GLU A 33 -29.55 8.29 10.69
C GLU A 33 -30.51 7.46 9.83
N LEU A 34 -31.52 8.09 9.19
CA LEU A 34 -32.47 7.43 8.31
C LEU A 34 -31.88 7.14 6.91
N ALA A 35 -30.66 7.59 6.61
CA ALA A 35 -30.04 7.45 5.31
C ALA A 35 -29.81 5.99 4.86
N ASP A 36 -29.75 5.04 5.80
CA ASP A 36 -29.63 3.61 5.50
C ASP A 36 -30.92 2.95 4.97
N GLY A 37 -32.06 3.64 5.12
CA GLY A 37 -33.38 3.20 4.71
C GLY A 37 -33.97 2.07 5.57
N ILE A 38 -33.28 1.60 6.60
CA ILE A 38 -33.76 0.49 7.43
C ILE A 38 -34.96 0.95 8.25
N VAL A 39 -34.82 2.07 8.97
CA VAL A 39 -35.90 2.63 9.80
C VAL A 39 -37.11 3.02 8.95
N PHE A 40 -36.90 3.63 7.76
CA PHE A 40 -37.99 3.90 6.83
C PHE A 40 -38.73 2.63 6.41
N SER A 41 -38.00 1.55 6.12
CA SER A 41 -38.60 0.27 5.77
C SER A 41 -39.41 -0.32 6.93
N GLU A 42 -38.95 -0.19 8.17
CA GLU A 42 -39.67 -0.65 9.36
C GLU A 42 -40.96 0.13 9.60
N VAL A 43 -40.88 1.47 9.54
CA VAL A 43 -42.05 2.36 9.69
C VAL A 43 -43.08 2.10 8.59
N LEU A 44 -42.65 1.98 7.33
CA LEU A 44 -43.56 1.68 6.23
C LEU A 44 -44.20 0.28 6.33
N THR A 45 -43.45 -0.71 6.83
CA THR A 45 -43.98 -2.06 7.06
C THR A 45 -44.98 -2.09 8.22
N ASP A 46 -44.82 -1.23 9.23
CA ASP A 46 -45.82 -1.03 10.28
C ASP A 46 -47.10 -0.41 9.72
N ILE A 47 -46.97 0.60 8.85
CA ILE A 47 -48.10 1.29 8.21
C ILE A 47 -48.92 0.37 7.33
N ASP A 48 -48.28 -0.33 6.39
CA ASP A 48 -48.94 -1.33 5.57
C ASP A 48 -48.02 -2.54 5.32
N PRO A 49 -48.16 -3.62 6.12
CA PRO A 49 -47.36 -4.82 5.96
C PRO A 49 -47.72 -5.64 4.72
N LYS A 50 -48.86 -5.35 4.06
CA LYS A 50 -49.24 -6.03 2.81
C LYS A 50 -48.46 -5.47 1.63
N TRP A 51 -48.19 -4.17 1.66
CA TRP A 51 -47.50 -3.46 0.59
C TRP A 51 -45.99 -3.38 0.79
N PHE A 52 -45.56 -2.95 1.98
CA PHE A 52 -44.15 -2.72 2.28
C PHE A 52 -43.50 -3.97 2.86
N LYS A 53 -42.26 -4.23 2.43
CA LYS A 53 -41.45 -5.35 2.92
C LYS A 53 -40.27 -4.84 3.70
N LYS A 54 -39.95 -5.52 4.80
CA LYS A 54 -38.78 -5.23 5.62
C LYS A 54 -37.49 -5.45 4.83
N ILE A 55 -36.61 -4.45 4.83
CA ILE A 55 -35.28 -4.51 4.24
C ILE A 55 -34.29 -5.00 5.31
N SER A 56 -33.44 -5.96 4.95
CA SER A 56 -32.34 -6.43 5.80
C SER A 56 -31.07 -5.64 5.51
N ALA A 57 -30.28 -5.35 6.54
CA ALA A 57 -28.92 -4.86 6.38
C ALA A 57 -28.10 -5.92 5.60
N ASN A 58 -27.65 -5.58 4.40
CA ASN A 58 -26.72 -6.42 3.63
C ASN A 58 -25.32 -5.83 3.78
N GLU A 59 -24.41 -6.54 4.45
CA GLU A 59 -23.05 -6.10 4.76
C GLU A 59 -22.07 -6.18 3.56
N SER A 60 -22.55 -6.53 2.37
CA SER A 60 -21.69 -7.02 1.27
C SER A 60 -21.34 -5.99 0.20
N SER A 61 -21.59 -4.70 0.39
CA SER A 61 -21.26 -3.64 -0.58
C SER A 61 -20.93 -2.33 0.13
N GLY A 62 -20.18 -1.44 -0.53
CA GLY A 62 -19.78 -0.15 0.05
C GLY A 62 -20.95 0.61 0.67
N ALA A 63 -20.74 1.26 1.80
CA ALA A 63 -21.80 1.83 2.65
C ALA A 63 -22.81 2.70 1.87
N TRP A 64 -22.36 3.55 0.94
CA TRP A 64 -23.24 4.39 0.12
C TRP A 64 -24.02 3.60 -0.94
N VAL A 65 -23.46 2.51 -1.48
CA VAL A 65 -24.13 1.66 -2.50
C VAL A 65 -25.28 0.89 -1.86
N VAL A 66 -25.10 0.42 -0.63
CA VAL A 66 -26.17 -0.23 0.14
C VAL A 66 -27.27 0.78 0.47
N ARG A 67 -26.89 1.98 0.96
CA ARG A 67 -27.82 3.08 1.20
C ARG A 67 -28.65 3.41 -0.05
N PHE A 68 -27.99 3.63 -1.18
CA PHE A 68 -28.66 3.94 -2.45
C PHE A 68 -29.66 2.86 -2.86
N ASN A 69 -29.27 1.58 -2.79
CA ASN A 69 -30.14 0.48 -3.17
C ASN A 69 -31.35 0.34 -2.24
N ASN A 70 -31.17 0.59 -0.94
CA ASN A 70 -32.27 0.57 0.03
C ASN A 70 -33.23 1.72 -0.22
N GLN A 71 -32.72 2.95 -0.32
CA GLN A 71 -33.53 4.15 -0.59
C GLN A 71 -34.27 4.05 -1.93
N LYS A 72 -33.62 3.53 -2.98
CA LYS A 72 -34.27 3.29 -4.27
C LYS A 72 -35.42 2.29 -4.19
N LYS A 73 -35.28 1.23 -3.39
CA LYS A 73 -36.37 0.26 -3.18
C LYS A 73 -37.54 0.90 -2.44
N ILE A 74 -37.26 1.68 -1.40
CA ILE A 74 -38.26 2.36 -0.57
C ILE A 74 -39.00 3.40 -1.41
N TYR A 75 -38.27 4.30 -2.07
CA TYR A 75 -38.86 5.34 -2.92
C TYR A 75 -39.74 4.73 -4.01
N LYS A 76 -39.28 3.69 -4.70
CA LYS A 76 -40.09 2.98 -5.70
C LYS A 76 -41.37 2.35 -5.11
N ALA A 77 -41.32 1.85 -3.88
CA ALA A 77 -42.49 1.31 -3.20
C ALA A 77 -43.47 2.41 -2.77
N ILE A 78 -42.97 3.55 -2.31
CA ILE A 78 -43.72 4.76 -1.97
C ILE A 78 -44.44 5.31 -3.21
N THR A 79 -43.71 5.55 -4.30
CA THR A 79 -44.28 6.09 -5.55
C THR A 79 -45.40 5.21 -6.10
N ARG A 80 -45.20 3.89 -6.10
CA ARG A 80 -46.25 2.95 -6.53
C ARG A 80 -47.41 2.86 -5.55
N TYR A 81 -47.18 3.06 -4.25
CA TYR A 81 -48.28 3.14 -3.28
C TYR A 81 -49.18 4.34 -3.58
N PHE A 82 -48.58 5.49 -3.89
CA PHE A 82 -49.33 6.67 -4.30
C PHE A 82 -50.13 6.44 -5.60
N GLU A 83 -49.53 5.77 -6.58
CA GLU A 83 -50.18 5.43 -7.86
C GLU A 83 -51.33 4.42 -7.69
N GLU A 84 -51.06 3.28 -7.04
CA GLU A 84 -51.96 2.11 -7.05
C GLU A 84 -52.97 2.11 -5.89
N ILE A 85 -52.60 2.64 -4.72
CA ILE A 85 -53.44 2.62 -3.52
C ILE A 85 -54.08 3.99 -3.27
N VAL A 86 -53.30 5.06 -3.33
CA VAL A 86 -53.83 6.42 -3.14
C VAL A 86 -54.55 6.95 -4.38
N GLY A 87 -54.18 6.46 -5.58
CA GLY A 87 -54.76 6.87 -6.85
C GLY A 87 -54.30 8.24 -7.34
N GLN A 88 -53.10 8.66 -6.94
CA GLN A 88 -52.50 9.95 -7.29
C GLN A 88 -51.37 9.75 -8.29
N ASP A 89 -51.22 10.71 -9.20
CA ASP A 89 -50.16 10.66 -10.21
C ASP A 89 -48.77 10.83 -9.54
N PRO A 90 -47.88 9.83 -9.66
CA PRO A 90 -46.49 9.93 -9.25
C PRO A 90 -45.72 11.15 -9.73
N GLU A 91 -46.06 11.69 -10.92
CA GLU A 91 -45.35 12.82 -11.52
C GLU A 91 -45.59 14.13 -10.77
N LEU A 92 -46.66 14.21 -9.96
CA LEU A 92 -46.98 15.37 -9.14
C LEU A 92 -46.22 15.38 -7.80
N LEU A 93 -45.63 14.25 -7.40
CA LEU A 93 -44.89 14.15 -6.15
C LEU A 93 -43.57 14.94 -6.21
N PRO A 94 -43.09 15.48 -5.08
CA PRO A 94 -41.76 16.07 -5.02
C PRO A 94 -40.69 15.03 -5.39
N ASN A 95 -39.79 15.41 -6.31
CA ASN A 95 -38.69 14.56 -6.73
C ASN A 95 -37.62 14.53 -5.64
N VAL A 96 -37.22 13.33 -5.22
CA VAL A 96 -36.20 13.12 -4.19
C VAL A 96 -34.89 12.66 -4.80
N ASN A 97 -33.81 13.37 -4.53
CA ASN A 97 -32.48 13.01 -4.99
C ASN A 97 -31.86 11.88 -4.14
N LEU A 98 -32.13 10.64 -4.55
CA LEU A 98 -31.60 9.44 -3.91
C LEU A 98 -30.06 9.37 -3.88
N THR A 99 -29.38 10.04 -4.83
CA THR A 99 -27.90 10.05 -4.88
C THR A 99 -27.32 10.91 -3.77
N ALA A 100 -27.92 12.07 -3.49
CA ALA A 100 -27.52 12.97 -2.41
C ALA A 100 -27.74 12.31 -1.04
N ILE A 101 -28.88 11.63 -0.84
CA ILE A 101 -29.13 10.83 0.38
C ILE A 101 -28.06 9.74 0.55
N ALA A 102 -27.72 9.02 -0.52
CA ALA A 102 -26.81 7.89 -0.42
C ALA A 102 -25.36 8.29 -0.12
N LYS A 103 -24.86 9.36 -0.75
CA LYS A 103 -23.47 9.80 -0.66
C LYS A 103 -23.22 10.73 0.52
N ASP A 104 -24.08 11.73 0.67
CA ASP A 104 -23.86 12.87 1.58
C ASP A 104 -24.81 12.84 2.79
N ALA A 105 -25.79 11.94 2.78
CA ALA A 105 -26.87 11.88 3.77
C ALA A 105 -27.56 13.25 3.94
N ASP A 106 -27.88 13.85 2.79
CA ASP A 106 -28.46 15.18 2.69
C ASP A 106 -29.75 15.30 3.50
N LEU A 107 -29.80 16.31 4.38
CA LEU A 107 -30.90 16.54 5.32
C LEU A 107 -32.19 16.91 4.59
N HIS A 108 -32.11 17.77 3.57
CA HIS A 108 -33.28 18.27 2.85
C HIS A 108 -33.99 17.10 2.13
N GLU A 109 -33.21 16.30 1.40
CA GLU A 109 -33.74 15.14 0.66
C GLU A 109 -34.30 14.06 1.59
N LEU A 110 -33.70 13.87 2.79
CA LEU A 110 -34.24 12.98 3.81
C LEU A 110 -35.54 13.49 4.44
N LEU A 111 -35.68 14.80 4.63
CA LEU A 111 -36.93 15.41 5.08
C LEU A 111 -38.03 15.21 4.02
N SER A 112 -37.72 15.38 2.74
CA SER A 112 -38.64 15.08 1.63
C SER A 112 -39.09 13.62 1.64
N MET A 113 -38.19 12.67 1.92
CA MET A 113 -38.57 11.26 2.14
C MET A 113 -39.52 11.10 3.33
N CYS A 114 -39.25 11.78 4.46
CA CYS A 114 -40.12 11.73 5.63
C CYS A 114 -41.52 12.29 5.35
N GLN A 115 -41.63 13.36 4.55
CA GLN A 115 -42.90 13.95 4.12
C GLN A 115 -43.76 12.95 3.34
N LEU A 116 -43.16 12.21 2.41
CA LEU A 116 -43.87 11.15 1.68
C LEU A 116 -44.35 10.02 2.60
N VAL A 117 -43.52 9.63 3.58
CA VAL A 117 -43.85 8.57 4.54
C VAL A 117 -45.00 8.98 5.47
N ILE A 118 -45.01 10.20 6.00
CA ILE A 118 -46.12 10.67 6.84
C ILE A 118 -47.41 10.85 6.03
N ALA A 119 -47.31 11.30 4.78
CA ALA A 119 -48.47 11.37 3.89
C ALA A 119 -49.07 9.98 3.65
N ILE A 120 -48.24 8.95 3.44
CA ILE A 120 -48.71 7.55 3.38
C ILE A 120 -49.37 7.13 4.70
N ALA A 121 -48.77 7.46 5.85
CA ALA A 121 -49.33 7.09 7.16
C ALA A 121 -50.75 7.65 7.35
N VAL A 122 -50.99 8.90 6.96
CA VAL A 122 -52.29 9.58 7.08
C VAL A 122 -53.30 9.13 6.02
N GLN A 123 -52.82 8.65 4.87
CA GLN A 123 -53.66 8.18 3.78
C GLN A 123 -53.92 6.66 3.80
N SER A 124 -53.22 5.93 4.68
CA SER A 124 -53.40 4.48 4.84
C SER A 124 -54.75 4.09 5.45
N ASP A 125 -55.18 2.84 5.25
CA ASP A 125 -56.41 2.30 5.84
C ASP A 125 -56.43 2.39 7.39
N ASN A 126 -55.25 2.37 8.01
CA ASN A 126 -55.04 2.45 9.46
C ASN A 126 -54.70 3.87 9.95
N ASN A 127 -55.01 4.90 9.17
CA ASN A 127 -54.63 6.28 9.47
C ASN A 127 -55.00 6.80 10.85
N LYS A 128 -56.11 6.33 11.45
CA LYS A 128 -56.54 6.73 12.79
C LYS A 128 -55.44 6.53 13.85
N LEU A 129 -54.73 5.40 13.78
CA LEU A 129 -53.61 5.11 14.69
C LEU A 129 -52.47 6.12 14.52
N TYR A 130 -52.13 6.45 13.27
CA TYR A 130 -51.04 7.37 12.97
C TYR A 130 -51.38 8.83 13.27
N ILE A 131 -52.65 9.21 13.08
CA ILE A 131 -53.18 10.52 13.49
C ILE A 131 -53.13 10.66 15.02
N GLU A 132 -53.51 9.63 15.78
CA GLU A 132 -53.39 9.64 17.25
C GLU A 132 -51.94 9.79 17.70
N LYS A 133 -50.99 9.10 17.03
CA LYS A 133 -49.56 9.29 17.28
C LYS A 133 -49.13 10.73 17.04
N ILE A 134 -49.54 11.36 15.93
CA ILE A 134 -49.25 12.78 15.64
C ILE A 134 -49.83 13.69 16.74
N GLN A 135 -51.08 13.46 17.16
CA GLN A 135 -51.77 14.26 18.19
C GLN A 135 -51.16 14.11 19.59
N SER A 136 -50.38 13.05 19.84
CA SER A 136 -49.67 12.86 21.12
C SER A 136 -48.37 13.68 21.25
N LEU A 137 -47.86 14.23 20.13
CA LEU A 137 -46.61 15.00 20.07
C LEU A 137 -46.76 16.42 20.63
N THR A 138 -45.66 17.16 20.75
CA THR A 138 -45.71 18.59 21.09
C THR A 138 -46.47 19.42 20.05
N GLN A 139 -47.08 20.54 20.47
CA GLN A 139 -47.82 21.43 19.56
C GLN A 139 -46.96 22.00 18.42
N LYS A 140 -45.65 22.22 18.67
CA LYS A 140 -44.68 22.63 17.67
C LYS A 140 -44.52 21.55 16.59
N SER A 141 -44.33 20.30 17.01
CA SER A 141 -44.16 19.16 16.11
C SER A 141 -45.45 18.84 15.35
N GLN A 142 -46.61 18.90 16.01
CA GLN A 142 -47.92 18.76 15.34
C GLN A 142 -48.08 19.77 14.20
N HIS A 143 -47.76 21.04 14.44
CA HIS A 143 -47.87 22.08 13.42
C HIS A 143 -46.89 21.85 12.25
N ALA A 144 -45.64 21.48 12.53
CA ALA A 144 -44.65 21.19 11.49
C ALA A 144 -45.04 20.00 10.61
N LEU A 145 -45.58 18.93 11.21
CA LEU A 145 -46.06 17.75 10.48
C LEU A 145 -47.34 18.07 9.68
N MET A 146 -48.25 18.88 10.23
CA MET A 146 -49.45 19.33 9.51
C MET A 146 -49.09 20.11 8.25
N VAL A 147 -48.16 21.08 8.35
CA VAL A 147 -47.67 21.83 7.19
C VAL A 147 -47.02 20.90 6.15
N SER A 148 -46.25 19.91 6.61
CA SER A 148 -45.64 18.90 5.74
C SER A 148 -46.65 18.02 5.00
N ILE A 149 -47.74 17.63 5.67
CA ILE A 149 -48.83 16.86 5.06
C ILE A 149 -49.58 17.74 4.05
N GLU A 150 -49.92 18.98 4.42
CA GLU A 150 -50.60 19.93 3.53
C GLU A 150 -49.78 20.23 2.27
N GLU A 151 -48.46 20.38 2.40
CA GLU A 151 -47.56 20.59 1.27
C GLU A 151 -47.64 19.43 0.27
N VAL A 152 -47.55 18.18 0.73
CA VAL A 152 -47.71 16.99 -0.13
C VAL A 152 -49.11 16.92 -0.75
N MET A 153 -50.16 17.25 0.02
CA MET A 153 -51.55 17.21 -0.48
C MET A 153 -51.86 18.32 -1.48
N ASN A 154 -51.19 19.47 -1.40
CA ASN A 154 -51.37 20.57 -2.35
C ASN A 154 -50.85 20.22 -3.75
N TYR A 155 -49.84 19.36 -3.87
CA TYR A 155 -49.41 18.84 -5.18
C TYR A 155 -50.53 18.08 -5.90
N PHE A 156 -51.44 17.45 -5.16
CA PHE A 156 -52.58 16.72 -5.74
C PHE A 156 -53.82 17.59 -5.99
N ASN A 157 -53.99 18.66 -5.20
CA ASN A 157 -55.12 19.59 -5.31
C ASN A 157 -54.86 20.76 -6.27
N ALA A 158 -53.66 20.86 -6.83
CA ALA A 158 -53.35 21.80 -7.89
C ALA A 158 -54.08 21.40 -9.18
N GLU A 159 -55.38 21.71 -9.27
CA GLU A 159 -56.03 21.83 -10.57
C GLU A 159 -55.24 22.86 -11.38
N PRO A 160 -54.87 22.57 -12.64
CA PRO A 160 -54.20 23.56 -13.46
C PRO A 160 -55.07 24.81 -13.54
N GLU A 161 -54.55 25.95 -13.08
CA GLU A 161 -55.21 27.28 -12.94
C GLU A 161 -56.03 27.73 -14.17
N ILE A 162 -55.82 27.09 -15.31
CA ILE A 162 -56.50 27.31 -16.58
C ILE A 162 -57.99 26.89 -16.53
N LEU A 163 -58.37 25.86 -15.75
CA LEU A 163 -59.74 25.34 -15.73
C LEU A 163 -60.67 26.10 -14.77
N SER A 164 -60.15 26.64 -13.67
CA SER A 164 -60.94 27.38 -12.67
C SER A 164 -61.44 28.73 -13.19
N ASP A 165 -60.60 29.44 -13.95
CA ASP A 165 -60.91 30.77 -14.49
C ASP A 165 -61.99 30.71 -15.60
N SER A 166 -61.93 29.64 -16.42
CA SER A 166 -62.92 29.39 -17.48
C SER A 166 -64.31 29.05 -16.92
N ARG A 167 -64.39 28.41 -15.74
CA ARG A 167 -65.67 28.02 -15.14
C ARG A 167 -66.40 29.19 -14.49
N LEU A 168 -65.66 30.07 -13.79
CA LEU A 168 -66.20 31.30 -13.21
C LEU A 168 -66.68 32.26 -14.30
N SER A 169 -65.91 32.40 -15.38
CA SER A 169 -66.31 33.18 -16.56
C SER A 169 -67.60 32.66 -17.20
N TYR A 170 -67.80 31.33 -17.25
CA TYR A 170 -69.01 30.74 -17.83
C TYR A 170 -70.26 31.00 -16.97
N GLU A 171 -70.15 30.93 -15.64
CA GLU A 171 -71.26 31.25 -14.72
C GLU A 171 -71.66 32.73 -14.80
N ASP A 172 -70.70 33.65 -14.88
CA ASP A 172 -70.97 35.08 -15.04
C ASP A 172 -71.69 35.40 -16.35
N ILE A 173 -71.25 34.78 -17.45
CA ILE A 173 -71.89 34.94 -18.77
C ILE A 173 -73.33 34.39 -18.77
N LEU A 174 -73.60 33.29 -18.06
CA LEU A 174 -74.95 32.74 -17.94
C LEU A 174 -75.86 33.67 -17.13
N HIS A 175 -75.34 34.28 -16.07
CA HIS A 175 -76.11 35.21 -15.24
C HIS A 175 -76.41 36.53 -15.97
N GLU A 176 -75.47 37.03 -16.76
CA GLU A 176 -75.67 38.20 -17.62
C GLU A 176 -76.69 37.92 -18.74
N LYS A 177 -76.62 36.73 -19.35
CA LYS A 177 -77.59 36.29 -20.37
C LYS A 177 -79.03 36.24 -19.83
N GLU A 178 -79.24 35.71 -18.63
CA GLU A 178 -80.58 35.67 -18.02
C GLU A 178 -81.08 37.08 -17.63
N GLY A 179 -80.17 37.94 -17.16
CA GLY A 179 -80.49 39.35 -16.89
C GLY A 179 -80.91 40.13 -18.14
N LEU A 180 -80.21 39.93 -19.26
CA LEU A 180 -80.54 40.54 -20.55
C LEU A 180 -81.87 40.03 -21.11
N LYS A 181 -82.14 38.72 -20.96
CA LYS A 181 -83.39 38.10 -21.41
C LYS A 181 -84.62 38.66 -20.67
N ASN A 182 -84.54 38.84 -19.36
CA ASN A 182 -85.63 39.44 -18.58
C ASN A 182 -85.85 40.91 -18.96
N ARG A 183 -84.78 41.67 -19.19
CA ARG A 183 -84.87 43.06 -19.67
C ARG A 183 -85.51 43.18 -21.05
N LEU A 184 -85.22 42.25 -21.95
CA LEU A 184 -85.82 42.22 -23.28
C LEU A 184 -87.33 41.97 -23.19
N HIS A 185 -87.75 41.07 -22.29
CA HIS A 185 -89.16 40.77 -22.03
C HIS A 185 -89.93 41.97 -21.47
N ASP A 186 -89.37 42.66 -20.47
CA ASP A 186 -89.96 43.88 -19.90
C ASP A 186 -90.09 45.00 -20.95
N MET A 187 -89.14 45.08 -21.88
CA MET A 187 -89.14 46.08 -22.94
C MET A 187 -90.17 45.76 -24.04
N ASP A 188 -90.32 44.48 -24.41
CA ASP A 188 -91.36 44.04 -25.35
C ASP A 188 -92.76 44.36 -24.80
N GLU A 189 -92.99 44.15 -23.49
CA GLU A 189 -94.24 44.55 -22.84
C GLU A 189 -94.46 46.07 -22.84
N ALA A 190 -93.40 46.86 -22.61
CA ALA A 190 -93.47 48.33 -22.61
C ALA A 190 -93.72 48.91 -24.02
N ILE A 191 -93.14 48.31 -25.07
CA ILE A 191 -93.34 48.72 -26.46
C ILE A 191 -94.78 48.44 -26.91
N ILE A 192 -95.34 47.29 -26.52
CA ILE A 192 -96.74 46.94 -26.80
C ILE A 192 -97.70 47.96 -26.16
N GLN A 193 -97.36 48.51 -24.99
CA GLN A 193 -98.17 49.50 -24.29
C GLN A 193 -98.02 50.94 -24.82
N SER A 194 -96.95 51.25 -25.56
CA SER A 194 -96.54 52.62 -25.91
C SER A 194 -96.87 53.06 -27.34
N ASN A 195 -97.56 52.22 -28.13
CA ASN A 195 -97.74 52.40 -29.58
C ASN A 195 -98.63 53.59 -30.03
N ASN A 196 -98.76 54.68 -29.25
CA ASN A 196 -99.55 55.86 -29.63
C ASN A 196 -99.14 57.21 -28.99
N THR A 197 -97.84 57.51 -28.79
CA THR A 197 -97.45 58.90 -28.46
C THR A 197 -96.03 59.27 -28.92
N GLU A 198 -95.83 60.55 -29.27
CA GLU A 198 -94.53 61.24 -29.52
C GLU A 198 -93.47 61.00 -28.42
N LYS A 199 -93.92 60.59 -27.23
CA LYS A 199 -93.06 60.15 -26.11
C LYS A 199 -92.30 58.86 -26.42
N ALA A 200 -92.88 57.94 -27.19
CA ALA A 200 -92.23 56.69 -27.61
C ALA A 200 -91.01 56.96 -28.51
N ASP A 201 -91.09 57.93 -29.42
CA ASP A 201 -89.95 58.31 -30.27
C ASP A 201 -88.81 58.92 -29.46
N ASN A 202 -89.13 59.77 -28.46
CA ASN A 202 -88.12 60.32 -27.56
C ASN A 202 -87.46 59.24 -26.69
N VAL A 203 -88.24 58.26 -26.19
CA VAL A 203 -87.69 57.13 -25.42
C VAL A 203 -86.80 56.25 -26.31
N MET A 204 -87.22 55.97 -27.55
CA MET A 204 -86.38 55.22 -28.50
C MET A 204 -85.10 55.97 -28.86
N ARG A 205 -85.14 57.30 -29.05
CA ARG A 205 -83.94 58.11 -29.28
C ARG A 205 -82.97 58.06 -28.09
N THR A 206 -83.48 58.22 -26.87
CA THR A 206 -82.63 58.11 -25.67
C THR A 206 -82.02 56.72 -25.50
N GLU A 207 -82.76 55.67 -25.88
CA GLU A 207 -82.25 54.30 -25.82
C GLU A 207 -81.22 54.02 -26.91
N ILE A 208 -81.42 54.54 -28.13
CA ILE A 208 -80.43 54.50 -29.21
C ILE A 208 -79.14 55.19 -28.78
N ASP A 209 -79.22 56.36 -28.15
CA ASP A 209 -78.04 57.09 -27.68
C ASP A 209 -77.34 56.38 -26.51
N ARG A 210 -78.11 55.72 -25.63
CA ARG A 210 -77.57 54.85 -24.58
C ARG A 210 -76.83 53.64 -25.18
N LEU A 211 -77.45 52.92 -26.11
CA LEU A 211 -76.86 51.76 -26.77
C LEU A 211 -75.60 52.14 -27.56
N LYS A 212 -75.57 53.33 -28.18
CA LYS A 212 -74.35 53.86 -28.81
C LYS A 212 -73.24 54.08 -27.80
N GLN A 213 -73.54 54.66 -26.63
CA GLN A 213 -72.56 54.88 -25.58
C GLN A 213 -72.04 53.56 -24.99
N ASP A 214 -72.93 52.58 -24.79
CA ASP A 214 -72.54 51.26 -24.28
C ASP A 214 -71.73 50.47 -25.32
N LEU A 215 -72.05 50.61 -26.62
CA LEU A 215 -71.24 50.05 -27.71
C LEU A 215 -69.84 50.68 -27.75
N GLU A 216 -69.73 52.00 -27.68
CA GLU A 216 -68.43 52.71 -27.65
C GLU A 216 -67.59 52.28 -26.43
N ARG A 217 -68.21 52.14 -25.26
CA ARG A 217 -67.54 51.60 -24.06
C ARG A 217 -67.07 50.16 -24.26
N SER A 218 -67.89 49.32 -24.89
CA SER A 218 -67.53 47.93 -25.19
C SER A 218 -66.40 47.85 -26.21
N GLU A 219 -66.40 48.71 -27.23
CA GLU A 219 -65.34 48.80 -28.24
C GLU A 219 -64.01 49.25 -27.62
N ASN A 220 -64.05 50.25 -26.73
CA ASN A 220 -62.87 50.70 -26.00
C ASN A 220 -62.30 49.58 -25.10
N LYS A 221 -63.14 48.87 -24.34
CA LYS A 221 -62.70 47.71 -23.55
C LYS A 221 -62.12 46.60 -24.41
N ARG A 222 -62.74 46.30 -25.56
CA ARG A 222 -62.23 45.31 -26.51
C ARG A 222 -60.84 45.71 -27.00
N HIS A 223 -60.64 46.98 -27.35
CA HIS A 223 -59.35 47.49 -27.80
C HIS A 223 -58.28 47.43 -26.69
N GLU A 224 -58.63 47.75 -25.45
CA GLU A 224 -57.73 47.62 -24.29
C GLU A 224 -57.26 46.16 -24.08
N VAL A 225 -58.20 45.20 -24.17
CA VAL A 225 -57.88 43.77 -24.07
C VAL A 225 -57.05 43.29 -25.27
N GLU A 226 -57.31 43.79 -26.48
CA GLU A 226 -56.50 43.49 -27.67
C GLU A 226 -55.05 43.93 -27.48
N LEU A 227 -54.82 45.16 -26.99
CA LEU A 227 -53.48 45.67 -26.70
C LEU A 227 -52.79 44.88 -25.57
N LEU A 228 -53.54 44.50 -24.53
CA LEU A 228 -53.01 43.67 -23.45
C LEU A 228 -52.62 42.29 -23.98
N MET A 229 -53.45 41.66 -24.82
CA MET A 229 -53.14 40.37 -25.45
C MET A 229 -51.87 40.46 -26.32
N GLU A 230 -51.70 41.53 -27.09
CA GLU A 230 -50.49 41.76 -27.88
C GLU A 230 -49.23 41.87 -27.00
N THR A 231 -49.32 42.57 -25.87
CA THR A 231 -48.19 42.68 -24.94
C THR A 231 -47.87 41.33 -24.27
N HIS A 232 -48.87 40.57 -23.84
CA HIS A 232 -48.65 39.21 -23.33
C HIS A 232 -48.05 38.27 -24.38
N LEU A 233 -48.52 38.32 -25.63
CA LEU A 233 -47.94 37.54 -26.73
C LEU A 233 -46.48 37.91 -26.97
N HIS A 234 -46.14 39.19 -26.88
CA HIS A 234 -44.76 39.64 -26.98
C HIS A 234 -43.89 39.08 -25.84
N SER A 235 -44.34 39.21 -24.59
CA SER A 235 -43.61 38.66 -23.43
C SER A 235 -43.47 37.13 -23.50
N ILE A 236 -44.49 36.41 -23.96
CA ILE A 236 -44.41 34.95 -24.17
C ILE A 236 -43.35 34.62 -25.21
N ASN A 237 -43.26 35.36 -26.32
CA ASN A 237 -42.24 35.12 -27.34
C ASN A 237 -40.83 35.44 -26.84
N GLU A 238 -40.65 36.49 -26.04
CA GLU A 238 -39.36 36.79 -25.40
C GLU A 238 -38.95 35.69 -24.41
N LEU A 239 -39.89 35.23 -23.56
CA LEU A 239 -39.64 34.14 -22.62
C LEU A 239 -39.32 32.83 -23.35
N LYS A 240 -40.03 32.49 -24.43
CA LYS A 240 -39.73 31.33 -25.27
C LYS A 240 -38.32 31.41 -25.85
N LYS A 241 -37.95 32.56 -26.42
CA LYS A 241 -36.59 32.76 -26.94
C LYS A 241 -35.55 32.59 -25.84
N ARG A 242 -35.81 33.09 -24.62
CA ARG A 242 -34.89 32.92 -23.49
C ARG A 242 -34.77 31.46 -23.04
N VAL A 243 -35.86 30.70 -23.08
CA VAL A 243 -35.85 29.25 -22.81
C VAL A 243 -35.02 28.51 -23.87
N ASP A 244 -35.17 28.84 -25.15
CA ASP A 244 -34.39 28.23 -26.22
C ASP A 244 -32.88 28.53 -26.05
N GLU A 245 -32.52 29.78 -25.72
CA GLU A 245 -31.14 30.17 -25.41
C GLU A 245 -30.57 29.39 -24.22
N LEU A 246 -31.31 29.30 -23.11
CA LEU A 246 -30.90 28.53 -21.92
C LEU A 246 -30.78 27.04 -22.22
N THR A 247 -31.59 26.50 -23.13
CA THR A 247 -31.51 25.10 -23.55
C THR A 247 -30.21 24.83 -24.31
N ILE A 248 -29.82 25.73 -25.22
CA ILE A 248 -28.53 25.63 -25.93
C ILE A 248 -27.35 25.73 -24.94
N GLU A 249 -27.40 26.68 -23.99
CA GLU A 249 -26.37 26.81 -22.95
C GLU A 249 -26.28 25.54 -22.07
N ALA A 250 -27.41 24.90 -21.77
CA ALA A 250 -27.44 23.63 -21.02
C ALA A 250 -26.83 22.46 -21.83
N GLU A 251 -27.11 22.38 -23.13
CA GLU A 251 -26.52 21.38 -24.04
C GLU A 251 -25.00 21.58 -24.18
N GLU A 252 -24.53 22.83 -24.29
CA GLU A 252 -23.10 23.17 -24.28
C GLU A 252 -22.44 22.78 -22.95
N GLY A 253 -23.11 23.07 -21.83
CA GLY A 253 -22.66 22.66 -20.49
C GLY A 253 -22.54 21.14 -20.35
N ALA A 254 -23.51 20.38 -20.87
CA ALA A 254 -23.47 18.93 -20.88
C ALA A 254 -22.30 18.39 -21.74
N SER A 255 -22.09 18.96 -22.93
CA SER A 255 -20.96 18.59 -23.80
C SER A 255 -19.60 18.88 -23.16
N LEU A 256 -19.44 20.02 -22.48
CA LEU A 256 -18.22 20.36 -21.74
C LEU A 256 -18.01 19.42 -20.55
N HIS A 257 -19.08 19.03 -19.85
CA HIS A 257 -19.01 18.06 -18.77
C HIS A 257 -18.54 16.69 -19.29
N ASP A 258 -19.06 16.22 -20.42
CA ASP A 258 -18.64 14.96 -21.04
C ASP A 258 -17.14 15.00 -21.45
N GLN A 259 -16.67 16.12 -22.00
CA GLN A 259 -15.24 16.31 -22.30
C GLN A 259 -14.38 16.29 -21.03
N LEU A 260 -14.83 16.90 -19.93
CA LEU A 260 -14.13 16.85 -18.65
C LEU A 260 -14.07 15.42 -18.09
N GLU A 261 -15.14 14.65 -18.23
CA GLU A 261 -15.18 13.25 -17.81
C GLU A 261 -14.19 12.40 -18.64
N GLU A 262 -14.09 12.65 -19.95
CA GLU A 262 -13.08 12.03 -20.82
C GLU A 262 -11.65 12.38 -20.37
N TYR A 263 -11.37 13.65 -20.09
CA TYR A 263 -10.05 14.06 -19.58
C TYR A 263 -9.72 13.40 -18.24
N LYS A 264 -10.67 13.28 -17.31
CA LYS A 264 -10.45 12.54 -16.05
C LYS A 264 -10.06 11.09 -16.30
N LEU A 265 -10.75 10.39 -17.21
CA LEU A 265 -10.43 9.00 -17.57
C LEU A 265 -9.02 8.88 -18.16
N VAL A 266 -8.62 9.84 -19.01
CA VAL A 266 -7.25 9.91 -19.56
C VAL A 266 -6.23 10.14 -18.44
N THR A 267 -6.51 11.05 -17.50
CA THR A 267 -5.66 11.30 -16.34
C THR A 267 -5.51 10.07 -15.46
N GLU A 268 -6.57 9.32 -15.17
CA GLU A 268 -6.48 8.07 -14.42
C GLU A 268 -5.62 7.02 -15.14
N ARG A 269 -5.77 6.92 -16.47
CA ARG A 269 -4.93 6.03 -17.29
C ARG A 269 -3.47 6.45 -17.24
N MET A 270 -3.18 7.75 -17.26
CA MET A 270 -1.84 8.29 -17.12
C MET A 270 -1.23 7.95 -15.75
N HIS A 271 -1.96 8.13 -14.65
CA HIS A 271 -1.50 7.74 -13.30
C HIS A 271 -1.19 6.24 -13.20
N LYS A 272 -2.00 5.38 -13.84
CA LYS A 272 -1.70 3.92 -13.91
C LYS A 272 -0.40 3.65 -14.65
N LEU A 273 -0.16 4.34 -15.78
CA LEU A 273 1.07 4.22 -16.55
C LEU A 273 2.28 4.76 -15.77
N GLU A 274 2.17 5.89 -15.09
CA GLU A 274 3.19 6.43 -14.20
C GLU A 274 3.54 5.44 -13.08
N GLY A 275 2.54 4.81 -12.46
CA GLY A 275 2.75 3.76 -11.47
C GLY A 275 3.49 2.54 -12.03
N THR A 276 3.29 2.19 -13.30
CA THR A 276 4.10 1.14 -13.95
C THR A 276 5.52 1.61 -14.28
N LEU A 277 5.69 2.86 -14.72
CA LEU A 277 7.00 3.44 -15.01
C LEU A 277 7.86 3.53 -13.75
N GLU A 278 7.29 3.92 -12.61
CA GLU A 278 8.01 3.99 -11.35
C GLU A 278 8.50 2.60 -10.91
N LYS A 279 7.70 1.55 -11.11
CA LYS A 279 8.14 0.16 -10.88
C LYS A 279 9.30 -0.24 -11.80
N TYR A 280 9.26 0.14 -13.07
CA TYR A 280 10.37 -0.15 -13.99
C TYR A 280 11.63 0.63 -13.63
N LYS A 281 11.49 1.88 -13.18
CA LYS A 281 12.60 2.71 -12.70
C LYS A 281 13.26 2.09 -11.45
N GLY A 282 12.47 1.66 -10.46
CA GLY A 282 12.99 0.94 -9.29
C GLY A 282 13.79 -0.32 -9.67
N LYS A 283 13.29 -1.12 -10.62
CA LYS A 283 14.04 -2.29 -11.14
C LYS A 283 15.37 -1.91 -11.81
N ILE A 284 15.43 -0.77 -12.49
CA ILE A 284 16.67 -0.28 -13.11
C ILE A 284 17.67 0.14 -12.03
N GLU A 285 17.21 0.83 -10.98
CA GLU A 285 18.03 1.21 -9.83
C GLU A 285 18.58 -0.04 -9.12
N GLU A 286 17.73 -1.03 -8.81
CA GLU A 286 18.13 -2.33 -8.25
C GLU A 286 19.17 -3.04 -9.14
N THR A 287 18.93 -3.06 -10.46
CA THR A 287 19.89 -3.66 -11.42
C THR A 287 21.21 -2.90 -11.42
N SER A 288 21.19 -1.58 -11.27
CA SER A 288 22.39 -0.75 -11.22
C SER A 288 23.18 -0.98 -9.92
N ASP A 289 22.50 -1.19 -8.80
CA ASP A 289 23.12 -1.52 -7.51
C ASP A 289 23.72 -2.93 -7.52
N LEU A 290 23.00 -3.91 -8.07
CA LEU A 290 23.55 -5.26 -8.26
C LEU A 290 24.80 -5.24 -9.14
N LYS A 291 24.82 -4.45 -10.22
CA LYS A 291 26.02 -4.28 -11.05
C LYS A 291 27.19 -3.67 -10.27
N ARG A 292 26.94 -2.71 -9.38
CA ARG A 292 27.99 -2.14 -8.51
C ARG A 292 28.51 -3.18 -7.51
N GLN A 293 27.63 -3.99 -6.92
CA GLN A 293 28.03 -5.08 -6.03
C GLN A 293 28.86 -6.13 -6.74
N ILE A 294 28.47 -6.54 -7.96
CA ILE A 294 29.24 -7.48 -8.79
C ILE A 294 30.64 -6.93 -9.05
N LYS A 295 30.76 -5.67 -9.48
CA LYS A 295 32.06 -5.03 -9.75
C LYS A 295 32.95 -4.97 -8.49
N ALA A 296 32.36 -4.68 -7.32
CA ALA A 296 33.10 -4.67 -6.06
C ALA A 296 33.61 -6.07 -5.66
N LEU A 297 32.80 -7.11 -5.87
CA LEU A 297 33.21 -8.50 -5.63
C LEU A 297 34.28 -8.96 -6.63
N GLU A 298 34.18 -8.56 -7.89
CA GLU A 298 35.21 -8.83 -8.91
C GLU A 298 36.55 -8.18 -8.53
N GLU A 299 36.53 -6.92 -8.08
CA GLU A 299 37.73 -6.22 -7.60
C GLU A 299 38.31 -6.89 -6.35
N GLN A 300 37.46 -7.30 -5.39
CA GLN A 300 37.90 -8.06 -4.22
C GLN A 300 38.54 -9.40 -4.60
N ASN A 301 37.96 -10.14 -5.56
CA ASN A 301 38.54 -11.39 -6.06
C ASN A 301 39.89 -11.16 -6.76
N SER A 302 40.00 -10.10 -7.56
CA SER A 302 41.27 -9.72 -8.21
C SER A 302 42.34 -9.42 -7.15
N ASN A 303 42.00 -8.67 -6.11
CA ASN A 303 42.92 -8.36 -5.01
C ASN A 303 43.34 -9.61 -4.21
N LEU A 304 42.40 -10.54 -3.98
CA LEU A 304 42.71 -11.82 -3.34
C LEU A 304 43.63 -12.68 -4.20
N LEU A 305 43.40 -12.71 -5.52
CA LEU A 305 44.25 -13.43 -6.46
C LEU A 305 45.67 -12.84 -6.50
N GLU A 306 45.80 -11.52 -6.56
CA GLU A 306 47.10 -10.83 -6.50
C GLU A 306 47.82 -11.12 -5.18
N ARG A 307 47.10 -11.09 -4.05
CA ARG A 307 47.66 -11.46 -2.75
C ARG A 307 48.06 -12.94 -2.69
N SER A 308 47.30 -13.83 -3.32
CA SER A 308 47.65 -15.25 -3.43
C SER A 308 48.95 -15.43 -4.23
N HIS A 309 49.08 -14.76 -5.37
CA HIS A 309 50.31 -14.77 -6.16
C HIS A 309 51.49 -14.19 -5.40
N GLN A 310 51.31 -13.09 -4.66
CA GLN A 310 52.37 -12.54 -3.80
C GLN A 310 52.84 -13.56 -2.75
N VAL A 311 51.91 -14.27 -2.11
CA VAL A 311 52.24 -15.32 -1.12
C VAL A 311 52.94 -16.51 -1.79
N GLU A 312 52.50 -16.93 -2.97
CA GLU A 312 53.16 -17.98 -3.75
C GLU A 312 54.60 -17.59 -4.13
N ASP A 313 54.84 -16.35 -4.52
CA ASP A 313 56.17 -15.85 -4.85
C ASP A 313 57.09 -15.80 -3.62
N GLU A 314 56.57 -15.33 -2.47
CA GLU A 314 57.30 -15.41 -1.21
C GLU A 314 57.59 -16.87 -0.83
N TYR A 315 56.65 -17.78 -1.05
CA TYR A 315 56.86 -19.21 -0.81
C TYR A 315 57.97 -19.79 -1.71
N ARG A 316 58.03 -19.41 -3.00
CA ARG A 316 59.13 -19.81 -3.90
C ARG A 316 60.49 -19.30 -3.40
N LYS A 317 60.55 -18.07 -2.88
CA LYS A 317 61.79 -17.52 -2.27
C LYS A 317 62.19 -18.29 -1.02
N VAL A 318 61.25 -18.58 -0.13
CA VAL A 318 61.51 -19.40 1.07
C VAL A 318 62.02 -20.78 0.67
N LEU A 319 61.44 -21.38 -0.36
CA LEU A 319 61.87 -22.68 -0.87
C LEU A 319 63.31 -22.65 -1.42
N SER A 320 63.71 -21.59 -2.13
CA SER A 320 65.10 -21.47 -2.61
C SER A 320 66.09 -21.28 -1.46
N PHE A 321 65.73 -20.49 -0.44
CA PHE A 321 66.53 -20.39 0.79
C PHE A 321 66.62 -21.71 1.53
N LYS A 322 65.55 -22.50 1.56
CA LYS A 322 65.57 -23.83 2.17
C LYS A 322 66.54 -24.77 1.46
N THR A 323 66.52 -24.82 0.13
CA THR A 323 67.48 -25.60 -0.66
C THR A 323 68.92 -25.15 -0.40
N LEU A 324 69.17 -23.84 -0.34
CA LEU A 324 70.49 -23.30 -0.03
C LEU A 324 70.94 -23.66 1.40
N MET A 325 70.05 -23.54 2.38
CA MET A 325 70.29 -23.94 3.77
C MET A 325 70.62 -25.43 3.87
N ASP A 326 69.90 -26.29 3.14
CA ASP A 326 70.18 -27.72 3.12
C ASP A 326 71.54 -28.01 2.47
N SER A 327 71.94 -27.28 1.43
CA SER A 327 73.29 -27.38 0.84
C SER A 327 74.39 -26.96 1.80
N TYR A 328 74.20 -25.86 2.56
CA TYR A 328 75.16 -25.43 3.57
C TYR A 328 75.23 -26.43 4.74
N LYS A 329 74.09 -26.99 5.15
CA LYS A 329 74.05 -28.04 6.16
C LYS A 329 74.84 -29.27 5.70
N GLU A 330 74.72 -29.66 4.44
CA GLU A 330 75.51 -30.77 3.87
C GLU A 330 77.01 -30.44 3.82
N GLN A 331 77.39 -29.22 3.42
CA GLN A 331 78.79 -28.78 3.47
C GLN A 331 79.36 -28.79 4.89
N VAL A 332 78.59 -28.34 5.88
CA VAL A 332 78.99 -28.41 7.30
C VAL A 332 79.17 -29.86 7.72
N GLN A 333 78.24 -30.76 7.37
CA GLN A 333 78.36 -32.19 7.67
C GLN A 333 79.60 -32.83 7.00
N GLN A 334 79.93 -32.43 5.77
CA GLN A 334 81.13 -32.89 5.07
C GLN A 334 82.42 -32.40 5.74
N LEU A 335 82.48 -31.12 6.15
CA LEU A 335 83.62 -30.58 6.89
C LEU A 335 83.77 -31.23 8.26
N GLU A 336 82.68 -31.47 8.98
CA GLU A 336 82.67 -32.22 10.24
C GLU A 336 83.12 -33.67 10.06
N PHE A 337 82.76 -34.31 8.95
CA PHE A 337 83.26 -35.64 8.60
C PHE A 337 84.76 -35.62 8.31
N GLY A 338 85.23 -34.68 7.48
CA GLY A 338 86.65 -34.50 7.18
C GLY A 338 87.48 -34.21 8.43
N ASN A 339 87.00 -33.33 9.32
CA ASN A 339 87.63 -33.06 10.61
C ASN A 339 87.74 -34.31 11.48
N ARG A 340 86.71 -35.17 11.48
CA ARG A 340 86.75 -36.46 12.20
C ARG A 340 87.78 -37.41 11.60
N GLU A 341 87.92 -37.46 10.28
CA GLU A 341 88.94 -38.29 9.61
C GLU A 341 90.36 -37.77 9.90
N ILE A 342 90.59 -36.46 9.78
CA ILE A 342 91.86 -35.84 10.16
C ILE A 342 92.17 -36.10 11.64
N PHE A 343 91.17 -36.01 12.52
CA PHE A 343 91.36 -36.31 13.94
C PHE A 343 91.76 -37.79 14.17
N LYS A 344 91.16 -38.74 13.44
CA LYS A 344 91.55 -40.15 13.49
C LYS A 344 92.98 -40.37 12.97
N GLU A 345 93.34 -39.72 11.86
CA GLU A 345 94.68 -39.81 11.28
C GLU A 345 95.73 -39.20 12.21
N ASN A 346 95.48 -38.02 12.77
CA ASN A 346 96.32 -37.41 13.80
C ASN A 346 96.49 -38.34 15.00
N ALA A 347 95.42 -38.93 15.51
CA ALA A 347 95.50 -39.88 16.63
C ALA A 347 96.31 -41.15 16.28
N LYS A 348 96.30 -41.58 15.02
CA LYS A 348 97.11 -42.70 14.54
C LYS A 348 98.59 -42.31 14.44
N LEU A 349 98.90 -41.17 13.83
CA LEU A 349 100.26 -40.64 13.73
C LEU A 349 100.85 -40.36 15.12
N GLU A 350 100.03 -39.88 16.06
CA GLU A 350 100.44 -39.65 17.45
C GLU A 350 100.82 -40.96 18.16
N LYS A 351 100.09 -42.06 17.91
CA LYS A 351 100.48 -43.40 18.37
C LYS A 351 101.75 -43.92 17.71
N GLU A 352 101.90 -43.72 16.40
CA GLU A 352 103.12 -44.12 15.67
C GLU A 352 104.34 -43.35 16.18
N LEU A 353 104.21 -42.04 16.38
CA LEU A 353 105.24 -41.19 17.02
C LEU A 353 105.56 -41.67 18.43
N MET A 354 104.54 -42.03 19.23
CA MET A 354 104.74 -42.55 20.58
C MET A 354 105.55 -43.87 20.55
N SER A 355 105.22 -44.80 19.64
CA SER A 355 105.96 -46.06 19.47
C SER A 355 107.40 -45.82 18.99
N ILE A 356 107.62 -44.92 18.03
CA ILE A 356 108.98 -44.55 17.59
C ILE A 356 109.75 -43.90 18.74
N THR A 357 109.12 -43.04 19.53
CA THR A 357 109.76 -42.40 20.68
C THR A 357 110.15 -43.45 21.72
N GLU A 358 109.26 -44.40 22.04
CA GLU A 358 109.56 -45.52 22.95
C GLU A 358 110.72 -46.37 22.43
N THR A 359 110.73 -46.74 21.15
CA THR A 359 111.86 -47.49 20.57
C THR A 359 113.17 -46.70 20.55
N CYS A 360 113.15 -45.40 20.25
CA CYS A 360 114.31 -44.53 20.38
C CYS A 360 114.82 -44.50 21.82
N THR A 361 113.95 -44.33 22.83
CA THR A 361 114.36 -44.35 24.24
C THR A 361 114.93 -45.71 24.67
N TYR A 362 114.39 -46.81 24.15
CA TYR A 362 114.93 -48.14 24.36
C TYR A 362 116.34 -48.28 23.77
N LEU A 363 116.53 -47.85 22.51
CA LEU A 363 117.83 -47.89 21.84
C LEU A 363 118.84 -46.93 22.48
N GLU A 364 118.43 -45.77 22.97
CA GLU A 364 119.28 -44.86 23.72
C GLU A 364 119.71 -45.48 25.06
N SER A 365 118.80 -46.16 25.76
CA SER A 365 119.11 -46.93 26.96
C SER A 365 120.07 -48.09 26.67
N ASP A 366 119.84 -48.83 25.58
CA ASP A 366 120.72 -49.91 25.14
C ASP A 366 122.11 -49.38 24.75
N ARG A 367 122.17 -48.26 24.01
CA ARG A 367 123.43 -47.57 23.69
C ARG A 367 124.15 -47.11 24.95
N ALA A 368 123.43 -46.60 25.95
CA ALA A 368 124.01 -46.20 27.24
C ALA A 368 124.59 -47.41 27.99
N LYS A 369 123.87 -48.54 28.05
CA LYS A 369 124.38 -49.80 28.63
C LYS A 369 125.60 -50.33 27.89
N ASN A 370 125.57 -50.33 26.55
CA ASN A 370 126.70 -50.73 25.73
C ASN A 370 127.90 -49.78 25.93
N MET A 371 127.66 -48.48 26.11
CA MET A 371 128.70 -47.51 26.44
C MET A 371 129.31 -47.77 27.83
N GLU A 372 128.49 -48.08 28.83
CA GLU A 372 128.96 -48.52 30.16
C GLU A 372 129.77 -49.83 30.07
N GLN A 373 129.30 -50.79 29.27
CA GLN A 373 130.03 -52.04 29.03
C GLN A 373 131.36 -51.81 28.31
N VAL A 374 131.41 -50.90 27.34
CA VAL A 374 132.66 -50.49 26.68
C VAL A 374 133.60 -49.81 27.69
N GLN A 375 133.10 -48.92 28.55
CA GLN A 375 133.91 -48.30 29.60
C GLN A 375 134.47 -49.34 30.58
N LEU A 376 133.66 -50.32 31.00
CA LEU A 376 134.12 -51.45 31.83
C LEU A 376 135.21 -52.28 31.14
N LEU A 377 135.06 -52.55 29.85
CA LEU A 377 136.08 -53.27 29.07
C LEU A 377 137.36 -52.44 28.90
N GLU A 378 137.24 -51.13 28.69
CA GLU A 378 138.36 -50.20 28.64
C GLU A 378 139.09 -50.10 29.99
N GLU A 379 138.37 -50.09 31.11
CA GLU A 379 138.95 -50.18 32.46
C GLU A 379 139.67 -51.50 32.68
N HIS A 380 139.09 -52.63 32.27
CA HIS A 380 139.75 -53.93 32.32
C HIS A 380 141.02 -54.00 31.46
N ILE A 381 141.02 -53.37 30.28
CA ILE A 381 142.22 -53.24 29.43
C ILE A 381 143.26 -52.35 30.10
N LYS A 382 142.85 -51.23 30.72
CA LYS A 382 143.75 -50.36 31.50
C LYS A 382 144.36 -51.05 32.72
N GLU A 383 143.61 -51.94 33.37
CA GLU A 383 144.13 -52.78 34.45
C GLU A 383 145.12 -53.85 33.94
N LEU A 384 144.93 -54.35 32.72
CA LEU A 384 145.84 -55.32 32.09
C LEU A 384 147.12 -54.71 31.51
N GLU A 385 147.16 -53.39 31.27
CA GLU A 385 148.34 -52.70 30.72
C GLU A 385 149.36 -52.23 31.78
N LEU A 386 149.07 -52.35 33.09
CA LEU A 386 149.93 -51.88 34.19
C LEU A 386 150.18 -52.95 35.28
N GLY A 387 150.80 -54.09 34.91
CA GLY A 387 151.45 -54.99 35.88
C GLY A 387 151.47 -56.46 35.51
N GLY A 388 152.64 -57.01 35.19
CA GLY A 388 152.82 -58.42 34.82
C GLY A 388 152.97 -59.39 36.01
N GLY A 389 152.21 -60.50 35.93
CA GLY A 389 152.64 -61.85 36.33
C GLY A 389 152.22 -62.41 37.71
N SER A 390 151.30 -63.39 37.70
CA SER A 390 151.49 -64.79 38.19
C SER A 390 150.42 -65.40 39.14
N LEU A 391 149.86 -66.54 38.68
CA LEU A 391 149.55 -67.83 39.36
C LEU A 391 148.24 -68.13 40.17
N LEU A 392 147.68 -69.30 39.78
CA LEU A 392 146.79 -70.31 40.42
C LEU A 392 145.29 -69.99 40.61
N ASP A 393 144.29 -70.78 40.17
CA ASP A 393 144.01 -72.23 39.99
C ASP A 393 142.94 -72.70 41.01
N LYS A 394 141.70 -72.99 40.53
CA LYS A 394 140.91 -74.23 40.76
C LYS A 394 139.39 -74.11 40.53
N ALA A 395 138.93 -74.91 39.58
CA ALA A 395 137.90 -75.97 39.67
C ALA A 395 136.49 -75.71 40.26
N THR A 396 135.50 -75.75 39.34
CA THR A 396 134.26 -76.57 39.32
C THR A 396 133.22 -76.49 40.44
N SER A 397 131.96 -76.15 40.08
CA SER A 397 130.80 -77.07 40.05
C SER A 397 129.43 -76.34 40.04
N SER A 398 128.56 -76.72 39.07
CA SER A 398 127.07 -76.92 39.06
C SER A 398 126.14 -75.87 39.71
N GLN A 399 124.97 -75.50 39.16
CA GLN A 399 123.80 -76.33 38.79
C GLN A 399 122.74 -75.35 38.19
N ARG A 400 122.21 -75.49 36.97
CA ARG A 400 121.08 -76.31 36.47
C ARG A 400 119.69 -76.01 37.09
N THR A 401 118.78 -75.41 36.31
CA THR A 401 117.32 -75.70 36.13
C THR A 401 116.69 -74.63 35.21
N SER A 402 116.31 -74.97 33.95
CA SER A 402 114.97 -75.39 33.43
C SER A 402 114.08 -74.18 33.05
N VAL A 403 113.78 -73.90 31.77
CA VAL A 403 112.85 -74.54 30.81
C VAL A 403 111.36 -74.35 31.17
N GLU A 404 110.66 -73.62 30.29
CA GLU A 404 109.27 -73.74 29.76
C GLU A 404 108.99 -72.39 29.03
N GLU A 405 108.79 -72.25 27.72
CA GLU A 405 107.93 -72.88 26.70
C GLU A 405 106.45 -72.44 26.74
N VAL A 406 105.92 -72.12 25.53
CA VAL A 406 104.50 -72.00 25.09
C VAL A 406 103.79 -70.68 25.52
N ASP A 407 103.12 -69.88 24.67
CA ASP A 407 102.14 -70.09 23.58
C ASP A 407 102.17 -68.81 22.68
N LEU A 408 102.26 -68.78 21.35
CA LEU A 408 101.33 -69.21 20.30
C LEU A 408 99.84 -68.93 20.59
N ASN A 409 99.29 -67.94 19.89
CA ASN A 409 98.02 -68.00 19.14
C ASN A 409 97.77 -66.63 18.49
N GLU A 410 97.64 -66.55 17.16
CA GLU A 410 96.37 -66.73 16.41
C GLU A 410 95.40 -65.60 16.79
N GLU A 411 94.82 -64.77 15.93
CA GLU A 411 94.42 -64.76 14.52
C GLU A 411 94.08 -63.27 14.24
N GLY A 412 94.15 -62.68 13.04
CA GLY A 412 93.88 -63.28 11.76
C GLY A 412 92.39 -63.40 11.47
N ASN A 413 91.61 -62.32 11.40
CA ASN A 413 90.39 -62.29 10.59
C ASN A 413 90.03 -60.84 10.21
N THR A 414 90.22 -60.48 8.93
CA THR A 414 89.18 -60.35 7.88
C THR A 414 88.18 -59.23 8.19
N MET A 415 88.23 -58.11 7.48
CA MET A 415 87.68 -57.92 6.13
C MET A 415 86.16 -57.79 6.15
N GLU A 416 85.65 -56.94 5.26
CA GLU A 416 84.24 -56.70 4.93
C GLU A 416 83.42 -55.87 5.94
N GLU A 417 82.57 -54.94 5.53
CA GLU A 417 82.34 -54.35 4.22
C GLU A 417 81.52 -53.07 4.47
N ASN A 418 81.67 -52.16 3.54
CA ASN A 418 80.79 -51.01 3.37
C ASN A 418 79.31 -51.40 3.20
N VAL A 419 78.47 -50.36 3.28
CA VAL A 419 77.33 -50.09 2.37
C VAL A 419 75.93 -50.08 3.00
N LYS A 420 75.42 -48.84 3.12
CA LYS A 420 74.06 -48.32 2.83
C LYS A 420 72.85 -48.92 3.56
N LYS A 421 72.02 -48.01 4.07
CA LYS A 421 70.77 -47.50 3.44
C LYS A 421 70.29 -46.32 4.29
N ALA A 422 70.11 -45.10 3.76
CA ALA A 422 69.10 -44.66 2.80
C ALA A 422 67.66 -44.76 3.32
N ASN A 423 67.07 -43.56 3.50
CA ASN A 423 65.74 -43.16 3.08
C ASN A 423 64.51 -43.37 3.99
N LEU A 424 63.63 -42.34 3.88
CA LEU A 424 62.16 -42.37 3.91
C LEU A 424 61.55 -42.35 5.34
N THR A 425 60.55 -41.55 5.70
CA THR A 425 59.60 -40.69 4.96
C THR A 425 58.79 -39.85 5.97
N GLU A 426 58.27 -38.70 5.52
CA GLU A 426 56.95 -38.12 5.83
C GLU A 426 56.31 -38.32 7.22
N LEU A 427 56.16 -37.20 7.95
CA LEU A 427 54.85 -36.66 8.35
C LEU A 427 54.93 -35.16 8.64
#